data_AF-A0A238WZB8-F1
#
_entry.id   AF-A0A238WZB8-F1
#
_cell.length_a   1.000
_cell.length_b   1.000
_cell.length_c   1.000
_cell.angle_alpha   90.00
_cell.angle_beta   90.00
_cell.angle_gamma   90.00
#
_symmetry.space_group_name_H-M   'P 1'
#
loop_
_entity.id
_entity.type
_entity.pdbx_description
1 polymer ?
#
loop_
_entity_poly.entity_id
_entity_poly.type
_entity_poly.pdbx_seq_one_letter_code
_entity_poly.pdbx_strand_id
1 'polypeptide(L)'
;MTQPYRQAAHRPNVLLLLLGLLLIVIGAAAMLLGFLYGVQAVLGTGLGSDLGSADLSDAGGDLEPLVDGFTVVIVGCTVLTIGRYLWRGARRRGARDRIGRLLIILGYLVVCAALVIFTRFVLSALDAGDPGEGEKILFRGLIACAAVCVPGLLLALPGLRMAKERPLMEAEVEVNRPGPPPPPPPPPPRPYMR
;
A
#
# COMPACT_ATOMS: atom_id res chain seq x y z
N MET A 1 -39.50 30.06 -0.32
CA MET A 1 -39.46 29.01 -1.35
C MET A 1 -38.06 28.42 -1.40
N THR A 2 -37.83 27.34 -0.66
CA THR A 2 -36.56 26.60 -0.66
C THR A 2 -36.60 25.58 -1.78
N GLN A 3 -35.85 25.79 -2.86
CA GLN A 3 -35.71 24.76 -3.89
C GLN A 3 -35.04 23.52 -3.25
N PRO A 4 -35.62 22.32 -3.38
CA PRO A 4 -34.91 21.11 -3.01
C PRO A 4 -33.75 20.95 -3.98
N TYR A 5 -32.52 21.01 -3.47
CA TYR A 5 -31.32 20.61 -4.18
C TYR A 5 -31.52 19.15 -4.65
N ARG A 6 -31.96 18.97 -5.91
CA ARG A 6 -31.86 17.68 -6.57
C ARG A 6 -30.37 17.37 -6.67
N GLN A 7 -29.87 16.52 -5.79
CA GLN A 7 -28.59 15.86 -5.99
C GLN A 7 -28.70 15.12 -7.34
N ALA A 8 -28.12 15.69 -8.38
CA ALA A 8 -28.06 15.04 -9.68
C ALA A 8 -27.33 13.70 -9.50
N ALA A 9 -28.10 12.60 -9.52
CA ALA A 9 -27.61 11.24 -9.36
C ALA A 9 -26.45 11.01 -10.34
N HIS A 10 -25.23 11.07 -9.81
CA HIS A 10 -24.03 10.93 -10.61
C HIS A 10 -23.88 9.47 -10.98
N ARG A 11 -23.93 9.14 -12.27
CA ARG A 11 -23.60 7.79 -12.72
C ARG A 11 -22.09 7.61 -12.59
N PRO A 12 -21.61 6.67 -11.75
CA PRO A 12 -20.18 6.40 -11.63
C PRO A 12 -19.63 5.94 -12.97
N ASN A 13 -18.38 6.30 -13.27
CA ASN A 13 -17.73 5.78 -14.47
C ASN A 13 -17.38 4.31 -14.25
N VAL A 14 -18.21 3.42 -14.80
CA VAL A 14 -18.14 1.96 -14.59
C VAL A 14 -16.78 1.40 -15.03
N LEU A 15 -16.16 1.96 -16.07
CA LEU A 15 -14.84 1.52 -16.55
C LEU A 15 -13.74 1.76 -15.50
N LEU A 16 -13.71 2.94 -14.90
CA LEU A 16 -12.73 3.26 -13.84
C LEU A 16 -12.96 2.44 -12.57
N LEU A 17 -14.23 2.13 -12.29
CA LEU A 17 -14.62 1.31 -11.15
C LEU A 17 -14.19 -0.15 -11.37
N LEU A 18 -14.46 -0.73 -12.55
CA LEU A 18 -14.01 -2.09 -12.89
C LEU A 18 -12.49 -2.20 -12.95
N LEU A 19 -11.81 -1.21 -13.56
CA LEU A 19 -10.35 -1.16 -13.60
C LEU A 19 -9.75 -1.08 -12.19
N GLY A 20 -10.31 -0.23 -11.32
CA GLY A 20 -9.88 -0.12 -9.94
C GLY A 20 -10.05 -1.44 -9.18
N LEU A 21 -11.17 -2.13 -9.37
CA LEU A 21 -11.41 -3.44 -8.76
C LEU A 21 -10.44 -4.50 -9.25
N LEU A 22 -10.24 -4.56 -10.56
CA LEU A 22 -9.31 -5.48 -11.20
C LEU A 22 -7.90 -5.31 -10.62
N LEU A 23 -7.42 -4.07 -10.50
CA LEU A 23 -6.11 -3.78 -9.91
C LEU A 23 -6.06 -4.13 -8.42
N ILE A 24 -7.13 -3.94 -7.65
CA ILE A 24 -7.17 -4.39 -6.25
C ILE A 24 -7.01 -5.92 -6.17
N VAL A 25 -7.73 -6.67 -7.02
CA VAL A 25 -7.66 -8.14 -7.05
C VAL A 25 -6.26 -8.61 -7.49
N ILE A 26 -5.72 -8.03 -8.57
CA ILE A 26 -4.38 -8.37 -9.06
C ILE A 26 -3.32 -8.04 -8.00
N GLY A 27 -3.39 -6.86 -7.37
CA GLY A 27 -2.46 -6.46 -6.32
C GLY A 27 -2.50 -7.38 -5.11
N ALA A 28 -3.70 -7.75 -4.64
CA ALA A 28 -3.88 -8.69 -3.54
C ALA A 28 -3.35 -10.10 -3.90
N ALA A 29 -3.62 -10.57 -5.11
CA ALA A 29 -3.10 -11.84 -5.60
C ALA A 29 -1.57 -11.84 -5.69
N ALA A 30 -0.97 -10.76 -6.21
CA ALA A 30 0.49 -10.60 -6.27
C ALA A 30 1.10 -10.59 -4.86
N MET A 31 0.49 -9.89 -3.90
CA MET A 31 0.96 -9.93 -2.50
C MET A 31 0.90 -11.34 -1.91
N LEU A 32 -0.20 -12.06 -2.15
CA LEU A 32 -0.35 -13.44 -1.67
C LEU A 32 0.68 -14.37 -2.33
N LEU A 33 0.88 -14.26 -3.64
CA LEU A 33 1.87 -15.04 -4.38
C LEU A 33 3.29 -14.74 -3.87
N GLY A 34 3.69 -13.47 -3.78
CA GLY A 34 5.01 -13.09 -3.27
C GLY A 34 5.25 -13.56 -1.85
N PHE A 35 4.24 -13.49 -0.98
CA PHE A 35 4.31 -14.04 0.38
C PHE A 35 4.48 -15.56 0.37
N LEU A 36 3.69 -16.29 -0.41
CA LEU A 36 3.81 -17.75 -0.53
C LEU A 36 5.17 -18.17 -1.08
N TYR A 37 5.70 -17.45 -2.08
CA TYR A 37 7.05 -17.66 -2.59
C TYR A 37 8.10 -17.45 -1.49
N GLY A 38 8.01 -16.38 -0.71
CA GLY A 38 8.92 -16.13 0.41
C GLY A 38 8.83 -17.20 1.51
N VAL A 39 7.62 -17.64 1.86
CA VAL A 39 7.41 -18.72 2.84
C VAL A 39 7.96 -20.05 2.31
N GLN A 40 7.74 -20.39 1.04
CA GLN A 40 8.33 -21.56 0.42
C GLN A 40 9.85 -21.49 0.37
N ALA A 41 10.43 -20.32 0.11
CA ALA A 41 11.87 -20.12 0.17
C ALA A 41 12.41 -20.43 1.58
N VAL A 42 11.81 -19.88 2.63
CA VAL A 42 12.24 -20.11 4.02
C VAL A 42 12.04 -21.57 4.48
N LEU A 43 10.93 -22.19 4.11
CA LEU A 43 10.62 -23.57 4.51
C LEU A 43 11.34 -24.62 3.65
N GLY A 44 11.59 -24.33 2.38
CA GLY A 44 12.20 -25.25 1.41
C GLY A 44 13.73 -25.27 1.46
N THR A 45 14.37 -24.19 1.92
CA THR A 45 15.84 -24.10 2.08
C THR A 45 16.34 -24.68 3.40
N GLY A 46 15.47 -25.13 4.31
CA GLY A 46 15.92 -25.62 5.62
C GLY A 46 16.46 -24.52 6.55
N LEU A 47 16.30 -23.24 6.19
CA LEU A 47 16.73 -22.06 6.98
C LEU A 47 16.22 -22.08 8.43
N GLY A 48 15.15 -22.81 8.74
CA GLY A 48 14.64 -22.99 10.10
C GLY A 48 15.54 -23.82 11.05
N SER A 49 16.44 -24.67 10.54
CA SER A 49 17.35 -25.48 11.36
C SER A 49 18.79 -24.97 11.44
N ASP A 50 19.25 -24.21 10.43
CA ASP A 50 20.67 -23.81 10.29
C ASP A 50 20.97 -22.32 10.54
N LEU A 51 20.01 -21.54 11.05
CA LEU A 51 20.21 -20.13 11.45
C LEU A 51 21.34 -19.91 12.49
N GLY A 52 21.90 -20.98 13.08
CA GLY A 52 23.05 -20.93 13.98
C GLY A 52 24.41 -21.21 13.32
N SER A 53 24.47 -21.73 12.10
CA SER A 53 25.70 -22.22 11.45
C SER A 53 25.81 -21.94 9.94
N ALA A 54 24.87 -21.19 9.36
CA ALA A 54 24.92 -20.82 7.95
C ALA A 54 26.22 -20.07 7.64
N ASP A 55 27.10 -20.73 6.88
CA ASP A 55 28.30 -20.15 6.32
C ASP A 55 27.86 -19.03 5.36
N LEU A 56 28.05 -17.77 5.78
CA LEU A 56 27.55 -16.57 5.10
C LEU A 56 28.10 -16.39 3.66
N SER A 57 29.01 -17.27 3.23
CA SER A 57 29.65 -17.24 1.91
C SER A 57 28.74 -17.68 0.75
N ASP A 58 27.67 -18.46 1.00
CA ASP A 58 26.73 -18.93 -0.04
C ASP A 58 25.31 -18.32 0.10
N ALA A 59 25.18 -17.32 0.98
CA ALA A 59 23.90 -16.73 1.35
C ALA A 59 23.15 -16.05 0.18
N GLY A 60 23.87 -15.57 -0.85
CA GLY A 60 23.29 -14.88 -2.01
C GLY A 60 22.27 -15.73 -2.78
N GLY A 61 22.63 -16.97 -3.10
CA GLY A 61 21.77 -17.89 -3.86
C GLY A 61 20.55 -18.39 -3.07
N ASP A 62 20.72 -18.61 -1.76
CA ASP A 62 19.64 -19.11 -0.90
C ASP A 62 18.62 -18.02 -0.52
N LEU A 63 19.04 -16.74 -0.50
CA LEU A 63 18.19 -15.60 -0.19
C LEU A 63 17.54 -14.95 -1.42
N GLU A 64 18.02 -15.23 -2.63
CA GLU A 64 17.47 -14.67 -3.87
C GLU A 64 15.95 -14.87 -4.00
N PRO A 65 15.38 -16.07 -3.77
CA PRO A 65 13.94 -16.29 -3.89
C PRO A 65 13.13 -15.53 -2.83
N LEU A 66 13.71 -15.28 -1.66
CA LEU A 66 13.09 -14.49 -0.60
C LEU A 66 12.98 -13.01 -1.03
N VAL A 67 14.08 -12.44 -1.54
CA VAL A 67 14.12 -11.04 -1.98
C VAL A 67 13.25 -10.80 -3.20
N ASP A 68 13.18 -11.74 -4.13
CA ASP A 68 12.24 -11.69 -5.25
C ASP A 68 10.78 -11.77 -4.77
N GLY A 69 10.48 -12.65 -3.80
CA GLY A 69 9.17 -12.68 -3.14
C GLY A 69 8.77 -11.33 -2.53
N PHE A 70 9.68 -10.70 -1.78
CA PHE A 70 9.47 -9.34 -1.24
C PHE A 70 9.25 -8.29 -2.33
N THR A 71 10.02 -8.36 -3.43
CA THR A 71 9.86 -7.45 -4.57
C THR A 71 8.46 -7.57 -5.17
N VAL A 72 7.95 -8.79 -5.34
CA VAL A 72 6.58 -9.05 -5.82
C VAL A 72 5.53 -8.48 -4.86
N VAL A 73 5.74 -8.61 -3.54
CA VAL A 73 4.84 -8.02 -2.53
C VAL A 73 4.83 -6.48 -2.62
N ILE A 74 5.98 -5.82 -2.78
CA ILE A 74 6.08 -4.36 -2.93
C ILE A 74 5.29 -3.89 -4.16
N VAL A 75 5.44 -4.59 -5.29
CA VAL A 75 4.69 -4.31 -6.52
C VAL A 75 3.19 -4.53 -6.28
N GLY A 76 2.81 -5.64 -5.64
CA GLY A 76 1.42 -5.94 -5.30
C GLY A 76 0.76 -4.86 -4.44
N CYS A 77 1.45 -4.38 -3.39
CA CYS A 77 1.03 -3.27 -2.55
C CYS A 77 0.80 -1.98 -3.36
N THR A 78 1.72 -1.68 -4.27
CA THR A 78 1.62 -0.50 -5.14
C THR A 78 0.41 -0.60 -6.07
N VAL A 79 0.24 -1.74 -6.76
CA VAL A 79 -0.89 -1.99 -7.66
C VAL A 79 -2.23 -1.92 -6.92
N LEU A 80 -2.31 -2.52 -5.72
CA LEU A 80 -3.50 -2.47 -4.87
C LEU A 80 -3.84 -1.02 -4.49
N THR A 81 -2.84 -0.25 -4.09
CA THR A 81 -2.98 1.16 -3.71
C THR A 81 -3.51 1.99 -4.88
N ILE A 82 -2.95 1.82 -6.08
CA ILE A 82 -3.43 2.46 -7.31
C ILE A 82 -4.88 2.06 -7.60
N GLY A 83 -5.20 0.77 -7.49
CA GLY A 83 -6.56 0.25 -7.68
C GLY A 83 -7.57 0.91 -6.74
N ARG A 84 -7.23 1.09 -5.46
CA ARG A 84 -8.10 1.82 -4.51
C ARG A 84 -8.28 3.29 -4.89
N TYR A 85 -7.23 3.96 -5.33
CA TYR A 85 -7.34 5.36 -5.77
C TYR A 85 -8.24 5.51 -6.99
N LEU A 86 -8.17 4.60 -7.96
CA LEU A 86 -9.04 4.57 -9.13
C LEU A 86 -10.50 4.24 -8.78
N TRP A 87 -10.71 3.22 -7.95
CA TRP A 87 -12.03 2.83 -7.44
C TRP A 87 -12.72 4.00 -6.72
N ARG A 88 -11.98 4.73 -5.86
CA ARG A 88 -12.48 5.91 -5.15
C ARG A 88 -12.70 7.09 -6.10
N GLY A 89 -11.80 7.29 -7.06
CA GLY A 89 -11.87 8.34 -8.08
C GLY A 89 -13.07 8.19 -9.03
N ALA A 90 -13.52 6.97 -9.29
CA ALA A 90 -14.69 6.69 -10.14
C ALA A 90 -16.01 7.23 -9.57
N ARG A 91 -16.07 7.53 -8.26
CA ARG A 91 -17.28 7.97 -7.55
C ARG A 91 -17.36 9.50 -7.34
N ARG A 92 -16.34 10.29 -7.73
CA ARG A 92 -16.28 11.73 -7.43
C ARG A 92 -16.20 12.63 -8.66
N ARG A 93 -16.74 13.85 -8.52
CA ARG A 93 -16.65 14.93 -9.52
C ARG A 93 -15.48 15.87 -9.20
N GLY A 94 -14.70 16.22 -10.22
CA GLY A 94 -13.69 17.28 -10.16
C GLY A 94 -12.41 16.91 -10.91
N ALA A 95 -12.09 17.63 -11.99
CA ALA A 95 -10.83 17.43 -12.73
C ALA A 95 -9.60 17.62 -11.83
N ARG A 96 -9.67 18.57 -10.88
CA ARG A 96 -8.61 18.81 -9.88
C ARG A 96 -8.38 17.63 -8.92
N ASP A 97 -9.45 16.96 -8.48
CA ASP A 97 -9.34 15.74 -7.64
C ASP A 97 -8.72 14.60 -8.43
N ARG A 98 -9.10 14.45 -9.71
CA ARG A 98 -8.53 13.44 -10.62
C ARG A 98 -7.05 13.68 -10.87
N ILE A 99 -6.65 14.92 -11.14
CA ILE A 99 -5.24 15.30 -11.31
C ILE A 99 -4.46 15.05 -10.00
N GLY A 100 -5.02 15.40 -8.85
CA GLY A 100 -4.42 15.10 -7.55
C GLY A 100 -4.18 13.60 -7.35
N ARG A 101 -5.16 12.75 -7.68
CA ARG A 101 -5.03 11.30 -7.62
C ARG A 101 -4.00 10.75 -8.61
N LEU A 102 -3.93 11.29 -9.83
CA LEU A 102 -2.92 10.89 -10.81
C LEU A 102 -1.50 11.24 -10.33
N LEU A 103 -1.32 12.40 -9.69
CA LEU A 103 -0.05 12.79 -9.08
C LEU A 103 0.36 11.84 -7.94
N ILE A 104 -0.60 11.44 -7.10
CA ILE A 104 -0.37 10.44 -6.05
C ILE A 104 0.06 9.10 -6.67
N ILE A 105 -0.69 8.61 -7.67
CA ILE A 105 -0.39 7.36 -8.39
C ILE A 105 1.02 7.41 -9.01
N LEU A 106 1.37 8.51 -9.67
CA LEU A 106 2.69 8.70 -10.26
C LEU A 106 3.79 8.68 -9.19
N GLY A 107 3.58 9.35 -8.06
CA GLY A 107 4.52 9.31 -6.93
C GLY A 107 4.73 7.89 -6.39
N TYR A 108 3.66 7.11 -6.23
CA TYR A 108 3.75 5.71 -5.83
C TYR A 108 4.49 4.84 -6.85
N LEU A 109 4.28 5.05 -8.15
CA LEU A 109 5.03 4.32 -9.19
C LEU A 109 6.53 4.62 -9.13
N VAL A 110 6.90 5.89 -8.91
CA VAL A 110 8.31 6.28 -8.76
C VAL A 110 8.93 5.66 -7.52
N VAL A 111 8.23 5.70 -6.37
CA VAL A 111 8.71 5.06 -5.13
C VAL A 111 8.81 3.54 -5.30
N CYS A 112 7.85 2.91 -5.97
CA CYS A 112 7.90 1.47 -6.26
C CYS A 112 9.11 1.12 -7.14
N ALA A 113 9.38 1.90 -8.19
CA ALA A 113 10.57 1.70 -9.02
C ALA A 113 11.86 1.85 -8.20
N ALA A 114 11.94 2.84 -7.31
CA ALA A 114 13.08 3.01 -6.42
C ALA A 114 13.29 1.79 -5.50
N LEU A 115 12.21 1.25 -4.92
CA LEU A 115 12.28 0.05 -4.09
C LEU A 115 12.69 -1.20 -4.87
N VAL A 116 12.22 -1.37 -6.11
CA VAL A 116 12.64 -2.48 -6.99
C VAL A 116 14.11 -2.36 -7.37
N ILE A 117 14.60 -1.15 -7.64
CA ILE A 117 16.03 -0.92 -7.87
C ILE A 117 16.83 -1.28 -6.61
N PHE A 118 16.35 -0.86 -5.44
CA PHE A 118 16.99 -1.16 -4.16
C PHE A 118 17.07 -2.68 -3.90
N THR A 119 16.02 -3.45 -4.18
CA THR A 119 16.07 -4.91 -3.98
C THR A 119 17.11 -5.59 -4.89
N ARG A 120 17.34 -5.06 -6.10
CA ARG A 120 18.43 -5.53 -6.98
C ARG A 120 19.82 -5.24 -6.40
N PHE A 121 20.01 -4.07 -5.77
CA PHE A 121 21.26 -3.78 -5.05
C PHE A 121 21.44 -4.67 -3.82
N VAL A 122 20.36 -5.03 -3.13
CA VAL A 122 20.42 -5.98 -2.00
C VAL A 122 20.88 -7.35 -2.49
N LEU A 123 20.33 -7.87 -3.59
CA LEU A 123 20.82 -9.12 -4.18
C LEU A 123 22.31 -9.05 -4.53
N SER A 124 22.72 -8.01 -5.27
CA SER A 124 24.14 -7.84 -5.63
C SER A 124 25.07 -7.66 -4.42
N ALA A 125 24.56 -7.13 -3.30
CA ALA A 125 25.33 -7.02 -2.07
C ALA A 125 25.43 -8.35 -1.31
N LEU A 126 24.41 -9.21 -1.41
CA LEU A 126 24.41 -10.56 -0.83
C LEU A 126 25.28 -11.53 -1.64
N ASP A 127 25.40 -11.32 -2.95
CA ASP A 127 26.30 -12.08 -3.84
C ASP A 127 27.76 -11.62 -3.75
N ALA A 128 28.05 -10.55 -3.02
CA ALA A 128 29.42 -10.06 -2.85
C ALA A 128 30.18 -10.99 -1.90
N GLY A 129 31.16 -11.73 -2.42
CA GLY A 129 32.00 -12.64 -1.63
C GLY A 129 32.89 -11.97 -0.58
N ASP A 130 32.95 -10.62 -0.55
CA ASP A 130 33.62 -9.83 0.48
C ASP A 130 32.59 -8.91 1.20
N PRO A 131 32.45 -9.01 2.54
CA PRO A 131 31.56 -8.13 3.31
C PRO A 131 31.83 -6.64 3.09
N GLY A 132 33.09 -6.25 2.90
CA GLY A 132 33.45 -4.84 2.66
C GLY A 132 33.01 -4.31 1.29
N GLU A 133 32.77 -5.19 0.33
CA GLU A 133 32.22 -4.85 -0.98
C GLU A 133 30.68 -4.80 -0.93
N GLY A 134 30.05 -5.77 -0.25
CA GLY A 134 28.60 -5.82 -0.03
C GLY A 134 28.07 -4.55 0.63
N GLU A 135 28.74 -4.05 1.67
CA GLU A 135 28.36 -2.79 2.34
C GLU A 135 28.39 -1.58 1.39
N LYS A 136 29.40 -1.49 0.52
CA LYS A 136 29.52 -0.39 -0.45
C LYS A 136 28.41 -0.45 -1.51
N ILE A 137 28.07 -1.65 -1.99
CA ILE A 137 26.98 -1.87 -2.94
C ILE A 137 25.65 -1.46 -2.29
N LEU A 138 25.41 -1.89 -1.05
CA LEU A 138 24.18 -1.58 -0.31
C LEU A 138 24.05 -0.08 -0.04
N PHE A 139 25.14 0.60 0.34
CA PHE A 139 25.13 2.05 0.55
C PHE A 139 24.87 2.83 -0.75
N ARG A 140 25.46 2.40 -1.87
CA ARG A 140 25.17 2.96 -3.20
C ARG A 140 23.70 2.76 -3.58
N GLY A 141 23.16 1.57 -3.35
CA GLY A 141 21.76 1.25 -3.56
C GLY A 141 20.83 2.13 -2.73
N LEU A 142 21.17 2.37 -1.46
CA LEU A 142 20.41 3.24 -0.57
C LEU A 142 20.38 4.69 -1.07
N ILE A 143 21.54 5.23 -1.50
CA ILE A 143 21.63 6.58 -2.07
C ILE A 143 20.81 6.67 -3.36
N ALA A 144 20.93 5.69 -4.26
CA ALA A 144 20.15 5.65 -5.50
C ALA A 144 18.64 5.59 -5.21
N CYS A 145 18.22 4.76 -4.27
CA CYS A 145 16.84 4.65 -3.82
C CYS A 145 16.34 5.99 -3.25
N ALA A 146 17.11 6.64 -2.38
CA ALA A 146 16.76 7.94 -1.82
C ALA A 146 16.64 9.02 -2.91
N ALA A 147 17.58 9.05 -3.86
CA ALA A 147 17.58 10.01 -4.96
C ALA A 147 16.35 9.90 -5.87
N VAL A 148 15.77 8.70 -6.01
CA VAL A 148 14.55 8.47 -6.79
C VAL A 148 13.28 8.63 -5.94
N CYS A 149 13.31 8.18 -4.68
CA CYS A 149 12.18 8.30 -3.75
C CYS A 149 11.83 9.76 -3.45
N VAL A 150 12.82 10.65 -3.29
CA VAL A 150 12.57 12.06 -2.96
C VAL A 150 11.71 12.77 -4.02
N PRO A 151 12.04 12.71 -5.33
CA PRO A 151 11.14 13.18 -6.39
C PRO A 151 9.75 12.54 -6.35
N GLY A 152 9.66 11.22 -6.12
CA GLY A 152 8.37 10.52 -6.03
C GLY A 152 7.48 11.05 -4.90
N LEU A 153 8.06 11.28 -3.72
CA LEU A 153 7.40 11.89 -2.57
C LEU A 153 6.98 13.34 -2.83
N LEU A 154 7.86 14.12 -3.46
CA LEU A 154 7.59 15.51 -3.85
C LEU A 154 6.44 15.62 -4.86
N LEU A 155 6.21 14.59 -5.69
CA LEU A 155 5.05 14.51 -6.60
C LEU A 155 3.76 14.11 -5.87
N ALA A 156 3.85 13.18 -4.91
CA ALA A 156 2.68 12.68 -4.17
C ALA A 156 2.10 13.73 -3.20
N LEU A 157 2.96 14.54 -2.56
CA LEU A 157 2.55 15.54 -1.56
C LEU A 157 1.58 16.62 -2.08
N PRO A 158 1.83 17.27 -3.24
CA PRO A 158 0.86 18.15 -3.89
C PRO A 158 -0.44 17.43 -4.25
N GLY A 159 -0.32 16.19 -4.72
CA GLY A 159 -1.47 15.34 -5.06
C GLY A 159 -2.39 15.10 -3.88
N LEU A 160 -1.85 14.78 -2.69
CA LEU A 160 -2.59 14.62 -1.43
C LEU A 160 -3.35 15.89 -1.04
N ARG A 161 -2.72 17.06 -1.23
CA ARG A 161 -3.35 18.36 -0.96
C ARG A 161 -4.46 18.68 -1.97
N MET A 162 -4.25 18.36 -3.25
CA MET A 162 -5.25 18.61 -4.31
C MET A 162 -6.46 17.68 -4.22
N ALA A 163 -6.26 16.42 -3.84
CA ALA A 163 -7.31 15.41 -3.72
C ALA A 163 -8.10 15.50 -2.40
N LYS A 164 -7.76 16.44 -1.51
CA LYS A 164 -8.33 16.58 -0.15
C LYS A 164 -8.39 15.22 0.58
N GLU A 165 -7.33 14.42 0.47
CA GLU A 165 -7.30 13.06 1.01
C GLU A 165 -7.33 13.03 2.56
N ARG A 166 -6.82 14.06 3.24
CA ARG A 166 -6.86 14.17 4.73
C ARG A 166 -8.28 14.14 5.33
N PRO A 167 -9.19 15.07 4.99
CA PRO A 167 -10.56 15.04 5.51
C PRO A 167 -11.33 13.78 5.08
N LEU A 168 -10.87 13.14 4.02
CA LEU A 168 -11.42 11.89 3.49
C LEU A 168 -11.00 10.66 4.28
N MET A 169 -9.78 10.62 4.81
CA MET A 169 -9.34 9.59 5.74
C MET A 169 -10.01 9.76 7.10
N GLU A 170 -10.17 11.01 7.56
CA GLU A 170 -10.85 11.33 8.82
C GLU A 170 -12.34 10.94 8.78
N ALA A 171 -13.04 11.21 7.68
CA ALA A 171 -14.45 10.83 7.52
C ALA A 171 -14.69 9.30 7.47
N GLU A 172 -13.73 8.51 6.96
CA GLU A 172 -13.82 7.04 6.99
C GLU A 172 -13.65 6.46 8.40
N VAL A 173 -12.87 7.14 9.26
CA VAL A 173 -12.71 6.75 10.67
C VAL A 173 -13.97 7.07 11.48
N GLU A 174 -14.62 8.19 11.21
CA GLU A 174 -15.78 8.65 11.97
C GLU A 174 -17.05 7.82 11.71
N VAL A 175 -17.26 7.34 10.48
CA VAL A 175 -18.38 6.45 10.12
C VAL A 175 -18.27 5.07 10.78
N ASN A 176 -17.07 4.62 11.14
CA ASN A 176 -16.83 3.34 11.80
C ASN A 176 -16.73 3.44 13.34
N ARG A 177 -16.99 4.61 13.94
CA ARG A 177 -17.12 4.68 15.39
C ARG A 177 -18.42 3.98 15.82
N PRO A 178 -18.38 2.99 16.73
CA PRO A 178 -19.60 2.52 17.36
C PRO A 178 -20.26 3.71 18.05
N GLY A 179 -21.53 3.96 17.70
CA GLY A 179 -22.30 5.05 18.30
C GLY A 179 -22.37 4.90 19.82
N PRO A 180 -22.63 5.99 20.56
CA PRO A 180 -22.85 5.90 21.99
C PRO A 180 -23.93 4.87 22.31
N PRO A 181 -23.80 4.10 23.40
CA PRO A 181 -24.79 3.10 23.77
C PRO A 181 -26.17 3.76 23.88
N PRO A 182 -27.25 3.06 23.46
CA PRO A 182 -28.60 3.61 23.55
C PRO A 182 -28.91 4.04 24.99
N PRO A 183 -29.65 5.14 25.17
CA PRO A 183 -30.02 5.58 26.51
C PRO A 183 -30.77 4.47 27.25
N PRO A 184 -30.58 4.32 28.57
CA PRO A 184 -31.28 3.31 29.34
C PRO A 184 -32.80 3.52 29.22
N PRO A 185 -33.59 2.43 29.18
CA PRO A 185 -35.04 2.55 29.11
C PRO A 185 -35.58 3.37 30.30
N PRO A 186 -36.64 4.16 30.09
CA PRO A 186 -37.22 4.96 31.15
C PRO A 186 -37.65 4.05 32.32
N PRO A 187 -37.46 4.50 33.58
CA PRO A 187 -37.85 3.73 34.75
C PRO A 187 -39.36 3.46 34.70
N PRO A 188 -39.81 2.26 35.12
CA PRO A 188 -41.22 1.93 35.14
C PRO A 188 -41.99 2.93 36.03
N PRO A 189 -43.22 3.30 35.66
CA PRO A 189 -44.03 4.20 36.47
C PRO A 189 -44.20 3.62 37.88
N ARG A 190 -43.92 4.44 38.89
CA ARG A 190 -44.04 4.03 40.29
C ARG A 190 -45.50 3.62 40.55
N PRO A 191 -45.75 2.48 41.20
CA PRO A 191 -47.09 2.12 41.63
C PRO A 191 -47.64 3.24 42.51
N TYR A 192 -48.82 3.77 42.17
CA TYR A 192 -49.59 4.60 43.08
C TYR A 192 -49.90 3.76 44.31
N MET A 193 -49.18 4.01 45.42
CA MET A 193 -49.63 3.53 46.73
C MET A 193 -50.93 4.26 47.04
N ARG A 194 -52.02 3.50 47.15
CA ARG A 194 -53.30 3.97 47.67
C ARG A 194 -53.22 4.12 49.19
#